data_AF-A0A9D7DEJ2-F1
#
_entry.id   AF-A0A9D7DEJ2-F1
#
_cell.length_a   1.000
_cell.length_b   1.000
_cell.length_c   1.000
_cell.angle_alpha   90.00
_cell.angle_beta   90.00
_cell.angle_gamma   90.00
#
_symmetry.space_group_name_H-M   'P 1'
#
loop_
_entity.id
_entity.type
_entity.pdbx_description
1 polymer ?
#
loop_
_entity_poly.entity_id
_entity_poly.type
_entity_poly.pdbx_seq_one_letter_code
_entity_poly.pdbx_strand_id
1 'polypeptide(L)'
;MRALLPLLLALASCATAQTPPEPTLIPRPAQMTMGQGYFPVTSAVSILIDSKELKPEGSYLRDALAALLPEAPMLLPQRTVEGPVIALTVTSDKSLPNEGYKLVVTPERIDLRGADRAGLFHGIQTLIELLPPKGQETAVPSLTITDHPRFAWRGMHLDVCRHFFPVEFVKKYIDLLARYKMNSFHWHLTDDQGWRIEIKKYPKLTEVGAWRSGSQIGPYSRREYDSIPYGGFYTQDQIREVVEYAAAGTSPWCPRSRCRGMHWQRWLPIPNLVAPEAPTK
;
A
#
# COMPACT_ATOMS: atom_id res chain seq x y z
N MET A 1 -39.19 4.58 -68.34
CA MET A 1 -37.82 4.98 -67.95
C MET A 1 -37.62 4.63 -66.47
N ARG A 2 -36.60 3.80 -66.22
CA ARG A 2 -35.95 3.39 -64.96
C ARG A 2 -36.49 3.96 -63.63
N ALA A 3 -37.11 3.09 -62.82
CA ALA A 3 -37.20 3.28 -61.38
C ALA A 3 -35.91 2.70 -60.76
N LEU A 4 -35.08 3.57 -60.17
CA LEU A 4 -33.88 3.23 -59.41
C LEU A 4 -34.29 2.89 -57.97
N LEU A 5 -34.02 1.65 -57.56
CA LEU A 5 -34.17 1.17 -56.18
C LEU A 5 -32.82 1.41 -55.45
N PRO A 6 -32.74 2.20 -54.36
CA PRO A 6 -31.50 2.29 -53.61
C PRO A 6 -31.39 1.09 -52.68
N LEU A 7 -30.36 0.28 -52.93
CA LEU A 7 -29.90 -0.80 -52.07
C LEU A 7 -29.29 -0.17 -50.80
N LEU A 8 -30.02 -0.19 -49.68
CA LEU A 8 -29.47 0.14 -48.36
C LEU A 8 -28.48 -0.98 -47.95
N LEU A 9 -27.19 -0.73 -48.10
CA LEU A 9 -26.15 -1.51 -47.40
C LEU A 9 -26.23 -1.15 -45.91
N ALA A 10 -26.82 -2.05 -45.11
CA ALA A 10 -26.67 -2.03 -43.67
C ALA A 10 -25.21 -2.41 -43.34
N LEU A 11 -24.34 -1.41 -43.19
CA LEU A 11 -23.05 -1.57 -42.54
C LEU A 11 -23.32 -1.89 -41.06
N ALA A 12 -23.46 -3.17 -40.75
CA ALA A 12 -23.35 -3.66 -39.39
C ALA A 12 -21.93 -3.31 -38.91
N SER A 13 -21.81 -2.18 -38.20
CA SER A 13 -20.63 -1.87 -37.41
C SER A 13 -20.53 -2.94 -36.33
N CYS A 14 -19.82 -4.02 -36.64
CA CYS A 14 -19.24 -4.86 -35.61
C CYS A 14 -18.31 -3.94 -34.83
N ALA A 15 -18.79 -3.40 -33.71
CA ALA A 15 -17.95 -2.88 -32.66
C ALA A 15 -17.12 -4.08 -32.17
N THR A 16 -15.99 -4.33 -32.82
CA THR A 16 -15.00 -5.26 -32.33
C THR A 16 -14.60 -4.72 -30.96
N ALA A 17 -15.04 -5.38 -29.90
CA ALA A 17 -14.45 -5.17 -28.58
C ALA A 17 -12.95 -5.40 -28.77
N GLN A 18 -12.17 -4.33 -28.74
CA GLN A 18 -10.73 -4.40 -28.92
C GLN A 18 -10.12 -4.90 -27.60
N THR A 19 -9.15 -5.81 -27.73
CA THR A 19 -8.32 -6.21 -26.60
C THR A 19 -7.61 -4.96 -26.07
N PRO A 20 -7.77 -4.61 -24.79
CA PRO A 20 -7.04 -3.49 -24.21
C PRO A 20 -5.52 -3.70 -24.29
N PRO A 21 -4.72 -2.63 -24.38
CA PRO A 21 -3.27 -2.76 -24.25
C PRO A 21 -2.90 -3.33 -22.88
N GLU A 22 -1.81 -4.11 -22.82
CA GLU A 22 -1.32 -4.70 -21.58
C GLU A 22 -0.83 -3.58 -20.62
N PRO A 23 -1.37 -3.49 -19.39
CA PRO A 23 -0.98 -2.46 -18.43
C PRO A 23 0.43 -2.73 -17.87
N THR A 24 1.19 -1.67 -17.62
CA THR A 24 2.48 -1.76 -16.93
C THR A 24 2.28 -1.67 -15.42
N LEU A 25 2.33 -2.81 -14.74
CA LEU A 25 2.14 -2.93 -13.28
C LEU A 25 3.47 -3.04 -12.53
N ILE A 26 3.54 -2.44 -11.34
CA ILE A 26 4.74 -2.46 -10.50
C ILE A 26 4.36 -2.84 -9.05
N PRO A 27 4.75 -4.03 -8.56
CA PRO A 27 5.56 -5.05 -9.24
C PRO A 27 4.84 -5.75 -10.39
N ARG A 28 5.62 -6.28 -11.35
CA ARG A 28 5.07 -7.10 -12.45
C ARG A 28 4.46 -8.39 -11.88
N PRO A 29 3.19 -8.71 -12.18
CA PRO A 29 2.57 -9.95 -11.73
C PRO A 29 3.25 -11.19 -12.29
N ALA A 30 3.17 -12.31 -11.58
CA ALA A 30 3.69 -13.59 -12.03
C ALA A 30 3.03 -14.07 -13.33
N GLN A 31 1.71 -13.89 -13.47
CA GLN A 31 0.96 -14.21 -14.68
C GLN A 31 -0.14 -13.17 -14.93
N MET A 32 -0.28 -12.74 -16.18
CA MET A 32 -1.32 -11.82 -16.63
C MET A 32 -1.76 -12.19 -18.06
N THR A 33 -3.07 -12.23 -18.28
CA THR A 33 -3.67 -12.51 -19.58
C THR A 33 -4.78 -11.48 -19.85
N MET A 34 -4.73 -10.81 -21.00
CA MET A 34 -5.74 -9.83 -21.38
C MET A 34 -7.04 -10.49 -21.86
N GLY A 35 -8.17 -9.88 -21.48
CA GLY A 35 -9.51 -10.21 -21.96
C GLY A 35 -10.03 -9.16 -22.95
N GLN A 36 -11.32 -9.24 -23.27
CA GLN A 36 -11.98 -8.29 -24.17
C GLN A 36 -12.85 -7.31 -23.39
N GLY A 37 -12.81 -6.04 -23.80
CA GLY A 37 -13.63 -4.97 -23.22
C GLY A 37 -13.14 -4.47 -21.85
N TYR A 38 -13.98 -3.70 -21.19
CA TYR A 38 -13.63 -2.97 -19.96
C TYR A 38 -14.74 -3.08 -18.93
N PHE A 39 -14.37 -3.19 -17.66
CA PHE A 39 -15.27 -3.06 -16.52
C PHE A 39 -15.51 -1.57 -16.23
N PRO A 40 -16.77 -1.11 -16.16
CA PRO A 40 -17.08 0.29 -15.85
C PRO A 40 -16.87 0.58 -14.35
N VAL A 41 -16.10 1.62 -14.04
CA VAL A 41 -15.92 2.09 -12.66
C VAL A 41 -16.75 3.35 -12.48
N THR A 42 -17.92 3.21 -11.86
CA THR A 42 -18.86 4.31 -11.62
C THR A 42 -19.38 4.25 -10.19
N SER A 43 -20.09 5.29 -9.74
CA SER A 43 -20.75 5.28 -8.42
C SER A 43 -21.81 4.17 -8.27
N ALA A 44 -22.28 3.56 -9.38
CA ALA A 44 -23.21 2.43 -9.35
C ALA A 44 -22.54 1.09 -8.99
N VAL A 45 -21.21 1.04 -8.97
CA VAL A 45 -20.48 -0.17 -8.59
C VAL A 45 -20.74 -0.50 -7.12
N SER A 46 -21.00 -1.78 -6.85
CA SER A 46 -21.06 -2.31 -5.49
C SER A 46 -19.82 -3.14 -5.16
N ILE A 47 -19.24 -2.91 -3.99
CA ILE A 47 -18.16 -3.73 -3.43
C ILE A 47 -18.79 -4.75 -2.50
N LEU A 48 -18.63 -6.03 -2.82
CA LEU A 48 -19.11 -7.14 -2.01
C LEU A 48 -17.96 -7.76 -1.21
N ILE A 49 -18.19 -8.01 0.07
CA ILE A 49 -17.27 -8.77 0.95
C ILE A 49 -17.93 -10.07 1.43
N ASP A 50 -17.19 -11.18 1.39
CA ASP A 50 -17.69 -12.50 1.83
C ASP A 50 -17.89 -12.63 3.36
N SER A 51 -17.18 -11.80 4.13
CA SER A 51 -17.21 -11.84 5.59
C SER A 51 -17.03 -10.45 6.18
N LYS A 52 -17.53 -10.26 7.41
CA LYS A 52 -17.38 -9.00 8.14
C LYS A 52 -15.92 -8.68 8.47
N GLU A 53 -15.05 -9.68 8.49
CA GLU A 53 -13.62 -9.53 8.75
C GLU A 53 -12.90 -8.79 7.62
N LEU A 54 -13.44 -8.85 6.40
CA LEU A 54 -12.93 -8.15 5.21
C LEU A 54 -13.42 -6.71 5.09
N LYS A 55 -14.15 -6.19 6.10
CA LYS A 55 -14.58 -4.79 6.10
C LYS A 55 -13.42 -3.81 5.92
N PRO A 56 -12.24 -3.99 6.56
CA PRO A 56 -11.10 -3.09 6.34
C PRO A 56 -10.60 -3.11 4.88
N GLU A 57 -10.52 -4.28 4.25
CA GLU A 57 -10.16 -4.49 2.84
C GLU A 57 -11.15 -3.79 1.90
N GLY A 58 -12.45 -4.01 2.14
CA GLY A 58 -13.51 -3.38 1.35
C GLY A 58 -13.57 -1.87 1.54
N SER A 59 -13.42 -1.38 2.77
CA SER A 59 -13.36 0.07 3.05
C SER A 59 -12.15 0.71 2.38
N TYR A 60 -11.01 0.03 2.37
CA TYR A 60 -9.83 0.54 1.70
C TYR A 60 -10.03 0.77 0.20
N LEU A 61 -10.53 -0.26 -0.50
CA LEU A 61 -10.82 -0.15 -1.92
C LEU A 61 -11.90 0.92 -2.19
N ARG A 62 -12.93 0.97 -1.34
CA ARG A 62 -13.98 2.00 -1.43
C ARG A 62 -13.38 3.40 -1.35
N ASP A 63 -12.48 3.65 -0.42
CA ASP A 63 -11.90 4.97 -0.23
C ASP A 63 -11.00 5.36 -1.42
N ALA A 64 -10.29 4.39 -2.02
CA ALA A 64 -9.54 4.60 -3.27
C ALA A 64 -10.45 4.95 -4.46
N LEU A 65 -11.59 4.27 -4.59
CA LEU A 65 -12.57 4.57 -5.62
C LEU A 65 -13.25 5.93 -5.38
N ALA A 66 -13.55 6.27 -4.12
CA ALA A 66 -14.15 7.55 -3.74
C ALA A 66 -13.24 8.76 -4.05
N ALA A 67 -11.92 8.56 -4.16
CA ALA A 67 -11.01 9.62 -4.58
C ALA A 67 -11.12 9.96 -6.09
N LEU A 68 -11.65 9.02 -6.88
CA LEU A 68 -11.80 9.10 -8.34
C LEU A 68 -13.24 9.42 -8.77
N LEU A 69 -14.22 8.99 -7.98
CA LEU A 69 -15.64 9.08 -8.30
C LEU A 69 -16.33 10.25 -7.57
N PRO A 70 -17.45 10.79 -8.12
CA PRO A 70 -18.25 11.81 -7.43
C PRO A 70 -18.85 11.31 -6.12
N GLU A 71 -19.21 10.03 -6.06
CA GLU A 71 -19.79 9.37 -4.89
C GLU A 71 -19.09 8.04 -4.62
N ALA A 72 -18.96 7.70 -3.35
CA ALA A 72 -18.30 6.46 -2.94
C ALA A 72 -19.19 5.24 -3.26
N PRO A 73 -18.62 4.17 -3.86
CA PRO A 73 -19.31 2.90 -4.06
C PRO A 73 -19.89 2.33 -2.76
N MET A 74 -21.01 1.60 -2.89
CA MET A 74 -21.60 0.90 -1.75
C MET A 74 -20.71 -0.27 -1.32
N LEU A 75 -20.50 -0.43 -0.01
CA LEU A 75 -19.82 -1.59 0.57
C LEU A 75 -20.86 -2.49 1.26
N LEU A 76 -21.05 -3.69 0.73
CA LEU A 76 -22.13 -4.59 1.13
C LEU A 76 -21.60 -5.98 1.50
N PRO A 77 -22.23 -6.68 2.47
CA PRO A 77 -21.99 -8.10 2.65
C PRO A 77 -22.52 -8.90 1.44
N GLN A 78 -21.95 -10.09 1.21
CA GLN A 78 -22.30 -10.97 0.07
C GLN A 78 -23.82 -11.13 -0.10
N ARG A 79 -24.36 -10.48 -1.13
CA ARG A 79 -25.77 -10.49 -1.54
C ARG A 79 -25.82 -10.39 -3.06
N THR A 80 -26.90 -10.87 -3.66
CA THR A 80 -27.21 -10.56 -5.06
C THR A 80 -27.52 -9.08 -5.16
N VAL A 81 -26.80 -8.38 -6.04
CA VAL A 81 -27.00 -6.98 -6.36
C VAL A 81 -27.15 -6.85 -7.88
N GLU A 82 -27.97 -5.91 -8.32
CA GLU A 82 -28.08 -5.56 -9.73
C GLU A 82 -26.96 -4.56 -10.09
N GLY A 83 -26.39 -4.68 -11.30
CA GLY A 83 -25.34 -3.78 -11.79
C GLY A 83 -23.91 -4.33 -11.63
N PRO A 84 -22.89 -3.49 -11.90
CA PRO A 84 -21.48 -3.89 -11.89
C PRO A 84 -20.96 -4.12 -10.46
N VAL A 85 -20.19 -5.19 -10.28
CA VAL A 85 -19.78 -5.66 -8.95
C VAL A 85 -18.28 -5.87 -8.84
N ILE A 86 -17.70 -5.50 -7.71
CA ILE A 86 -16.37 -5.92 -7.27
C ILE A 86 -16.52 -6.85 -6.06
N ALA A 87 -16.25 -8.14 -6.23
CA ALA A 87 -16.33 -9.14 -5.19
C ALA A 87 -14.95 -9.41 -4.58
N LEU A 88 -14.83 -9.22 -3.27
CA LEU A 88 -13.63 -9.45 -2.48
C LEU A 88 -13.83 -10.71 -1.62
N THR A 89 -12.96 -11.70 -1.79
CA THR A 89 -13.08 -12.97 -1.07
C THR A 89 -11.73 -13.50 -0.61
N VAL A 90 -11.74 -14.25 0.50
CA VAL A 90 -10.60 -15.09 0.91
C VAL A 90 -10.97 -16.54 0.60
N THR A 91 -10.19 -17.17 -0.28
CA THR A 91 -10.48 -18.52 -0.75
C THR A 91 -9.79 -19.58 0.09
N SER A 92 -10.43 -20.75 0.22
CA SER A 92 -9.81 -21.95 0.77
C SER A 92 -8.98 -22.73 -0.25
N ASP A 93 -8.95 -22.28 -1.51
CA ASP A 93 -8.17 -22.88 -2.60
C ASP A 93 -6.67 -22.89 -2.26
N LYS A 94 -6.13 -24.09 -2.07
CA LYS A 94 -4.72 -24.32 -1.72
C LYS A 94 -3.76 -24.20 -2.92
N SER A 95 -4.27 -24.00 -4.13
CA SER A 95 -3.44 -23.79 -5.32
C SER A 95 -2.79 -22.40 -5.34
N LEU A 96 -3.34 -21.43 -4.59
CA LEU A 96 -2.72 -20.12 -4.39
C LEU A 96 -1.75 -20.16 -3.20
N PRO A 97 -0.47 -19.79 -3.39
CA PRO A 97 0.49 -19.67 -2.30
C PRO A 97 0.10 -18.59 -1.28
N ASN A 98 0.74 -18.60 -0.10
CA ASN A 98 0.62 -17.52 0.90
C ASN A 98 0.88 -16.15 0.27
N GLU A 99 0.14 -15.13 0.72
CA GLU A 99 0.15 -13.78 0.14
C GLU A 99 -0.23 -13.72 -1.37
N GLY A 100 -0.69 -14.82 -1.97
CA GLY A 100 -1.10 -14.91 -3.37
C GLY A 100 -2.55 -14.50 -3.59
N TYR A 101 -2.85 -14.07 -4.82
CA TYR A 101 -4.19 -13.69 -5.23
C TYR A 101 -4.47 -14.00 -6.70
N LYS A 102 -5.77 -14.05 -7.01
CA LYS A 102 -6.29 -14.11 -8.37
C LYS A 102 -7.29 -12.97 -8.58
N LEU A 103 -7.03 -12.15 -9.59
CA LEU A 103 -7.88 -11.05 -10.03
C LEU A 103 -8.45 -11.39 -11.41
N VAL A 104 -9.77 -11.41 -11.54
CA VAL A 104 -10.47 -11.61 -12.82
C VAL A 104 -11.35 -10.40 -13.06
N VAL A 105 -11.15 -9.71 -14.17
CA VAL A 105 -11.92 -8.55 -14.60
C VAL A 105 -12.65 -8.93 -15.89
N THR A 106 -13.98 -8.80 -15.88
CA THR A 106 -14.84 -8.89 -17.07
C THR A 106 -15.63 -7.58 -17.21
N PRO A 107 -16.30 -7.33 -18.35
CA PRO A 107 -17.15 -6.13 -18.48
C PRO A 107 -18.27 -6.02 -17.43
N GLU A 108 -18.69 -7.15 -16.85
CA GLU A 108 -19.80 -7.22 -15.89
C GLU A 108 -19.34 -7.22 -14.43
N ARG A 109 -18.17 -7.81 -14.12
CA ARG A 109 -17.73 -8.01 -12.73
C ARG A 109 -16.22 -8.08 -12.57
N ILE A 110 -15.76 -7.73 -11.37
CA ILE A 110 -14.42 -7.99 -10.87
C ILE A 110 -14.51 -9.03 -9.74
N ASP A 111 -13.80 -10.13 -9.90
CA ASP A 111 -13.56 -11.11 -8.84
C ASP A 111 -12.12 -11.01 -8.35
N LEU A 112 -11.95 -10.65 -7.08
CA LEU A 112 -10.65 -10.67 -6.43
C LEU A 112 -10.65 -11.66 -5.26
N ARG A 113 -9.76 -12.64 -5.37
CA ARG A 113 -9.62 -13.75 -4.41
C ARG A 113 -8.21 -13.78 -3.86
N GLY A 114 -8.05 -13.69 -2.55
CA GLY A 114 -6.77 -13.90 -1.87
C GLY A 114 -6.68 -15.29 -1.25
N ALA A 115 -5.50 -15.90 -1.24
CA ALA A 115 -5.22 -17.12 -0.46
C ALA A 115 -5.37 -16.87 1.04
N ASP A 116 -5.06 -15.64 1.44
CA ASP A 116 -5.26 -15.07 2.75
C ASP A 116 -5.62 -13.58 2.58
N ARG A 117 -5.84 -12.90 3.69
CA ARG A 117 -6.17 -11.47 3.69
C ARG A 117 -5.02 -10.58 3.18
N ALA A 118 -3.75 -10.99 3.33
CA ALA A 118 -2.62 -10.25 2.80
C ALA A 118 -2.54 -10.36 1.27
N GLY A 119 -2.79 -11.54 0.72
CA GLY A 119 -2.94 -11.76 -0.71
C GLY A 119 -4.10 -10.97 -1.29
N LEU A 120 -5.27 -10.98 -0.63
CA LEU A 120 -6.40 -10.15 -1.03
C LEU A 120 -6.01 -8.67 -1.10
N PHE A 121 -5.29 -8.17 -0.09
CA PHE A 121 -4.81 -6.80 -0.07
C PHE A 121 -3.79 -6.49 -1.20
N HIS A 122 -2.87 -7.39 -1.52
CA HIS A 122 -1.98 -7.22 -2.67
C HIS A 122 -2.76 -7.14 -3.98
N GLY A 123 -3.82 -7.94 -4.11
CA GLY A 123 -4.75 -7.86 -5.23
C GLY A 123 -5.47 -6.51 -5.31
N ILE A 124 -5.84 -5.92 -4.16
CA ILE A 124 -6.42 -4.57 -4.12
C ILE A 124 -5.39 -3.53 -4.58
N GLN A 125 -4.12 -3.64 -4.20
CA GLN A 125 -3.07 -2.74 -4.72
C GLN A 125 -2.99 -2.80 -6.24
N THR A 126 -2.98 -4.02 -6.80
CA THR A 126 -2.98 -4.20 -8.25
C THR A 126 -4.23 -3.64 -8.90
N LEU A 127 -5.41 -3.84 -8.31
CA LEU A 127 -6.64 -3.24 -8.82
C LEU A 127 -6.57 -1.71 -8.79
N ILE A 128 -6.00 -1.11 -7.73
CA ILE A 128 -5.81 0.34 -7.63
C ILE A 128 -4.84 0.86 -8.71
N GLU A 129 -3.75 0.14 -8.99
CA GLU A 129 -2.83 0.48 -10.09
C GLU A 129 -3.49 0.41 -11.48
N LEU A 130 -4.52 -0.45 -11.63
CA LEU A 130 -5.30 -0.55 -12.86
C LEU A 130 -6.38 0.54 -12.98
N LEU A 131 -6.68 1.29 -11.92
CA LEU A 131 -7.63 2.39 -11.99
C LEU A 131 -7.02 3.54 -12.81
N PRO A 132 -7.79 4.16 -13.73
CA PRO A 132 -7.28 5.26 -14.51
C PRO A 132 -7.08 6.51 -13.64
N PRO A 133 -6.24 7.46 -14.10
CA PRO A 133 -6.03 8.71 -13.40
C PRO A 133 -7.33 9.52 -13.30
N LYS A 134 -7.44 10.31 -12.22
CA LYS A 134 -8.60 11.15 -11.95
C LYS A 134 -8.93 12.07 -13.13
N GLY A 135 -10.20 12.12 -13.51
CA GLY A 135 -10.72 13.00 -14.58
C GLY A 135 -10.80 12.36 -15.97
N GLN A 136 -10.50 11.07 -16.11
CA GLN A 136 -10.77 10.28 -17.33
C GLN A 136 -11.98 9.35 -17.14
N GLU A 137 -12.59 8.91 -18.24
CA GLU A 137 -13.59 7.84 -18.20
C GLU A 137 -13.03 6.65 -17.42
N THR A 138 -13.69 6.31 -16.31
CA THR A 138 -13.12 5.39 -15.34
C THR A 138 -13.52 3.96 -15.72
N ALA A 139 -12.60 3.22 -16.33
CA ALA A 139 -12.81 1.82 -16.68
C ALA A 139 -11.53 0.99 -16.47
N VAL A 140 -11.70 -0.27 -16.09
CA VAL A 140 -10.59 -1.22 -15.89
C VAL A 140 -10.57 -2.21 -17.05
N PRO A 141 -9.44 -2.45 -17.71
CA PRO A 141 -9.37 -3.42 -18.80
C PRO A 141 -9.71 -4.83 -18.32
N SER A 142 -10.47 -5.58 -19.12
CA SER A 142 -10.73 -6.99 -18.82
C SER A 142 -9.43 -7.78 -18.90
N LEU A 143 -9.14 -8.56 -17.86
CA LEU A 143 -7.91 -9.33 -17.71
C LEU A 143 -8.04 -10.39 -16.63
N THR A 144 -7.11 -11.32 -16.61
CA THR A 144 -6.90 -12.25 -15.49
C THR A 144 -5.46 -12.17 -15.03
N ILE A 145 -5.26 -11.92 -13.73
CA ILE A 145 -3.96 -11.96 -13.06
C ILE A 145 -3.97 -13.06 -12.01
N THR A 146 -2.92 -13.86 -11.99
CA THR A 146 -2.60 -14.76 -10.88
C THR A 146 -1.20 -14.40 -10.39
N ASP A 147 -1.09 -14.02 -9.12
CA ASP A 147 0.14 -13.44 -8.59
C ASP A 147 0.43 -13.91 -7.17
N HIS A 148 1.71 -13.92 -6.82
CA HIS A 148 2.23 -14.26 -5.50
C HIS A 148 3.68 -13.75 -5.38
N PRO A 149 4.15 -13.43 -4.17
CA PRO A 149 5.50 -12.95 -4.01
C PRO A 149 6.53 -14.07 -4.26
N ARG A 150 7.60 -13.74 -4.98
CA ARG A 150 8.77 -14.62 -5.11
C ARG A 150 9.49 -14.85 -3.77
N PHE A 151 9.54 -13.81 -2.93
CA PHE A 151 10.20 -13.85 -1.63
C PHE A 151 9.22 -13.45 -0.53
N ALA A 152 9.18 -14.22 0.55
CA ALA A 152 8.33 -13.93 1.70
C ALA A 152 8.79 -12.70 2.49
N TRP A 153 10.08 -12.38 2.49
CA TRP A 153 10.63 -11.21 3.17
C TRP A 153 10.93 -10.09 2.16
N ARG A 154 10.16 -9.00 2.21
CA ARG A 154 10.28 -7.85 1.30
C ARG A 154 10.38 -6.58 2.14
N GLY A 155 11.62 -6.22 2.45
CA GLY A 155 11.94 -5.25 3.48
C GLY A 155 12.46 -3.92 2.95
N MET A 156 12.16 -2.85 3.69
CA MET A 156 12.78 -1.54 3.50
C MET A 156 13.24 -0.96 4.83
N HIS A 157 14.43 -0.35 4.83
CA HIS A 157 15.05 0.25 6.00
C HIS A 157 14.87 1.77 6.01
N LEU A 158 14.53 2.34 7.18
CA LEU A 158 14.49 3.78 7.40
C LEU A 158 15.36 4.15 8.61
N ASP A 159 16.38 4.95 8.33
CA ASP A 159 17.24 5.58 9.33
C ASP A 159 16.61 6.89 9.81
N VAL A 160 16.17 6.90 11.06
CA VAL A 160 15.65 8.10 11.73
C VAL A 160 16.64 8.69 12.75
N CYS A 161 17.83 8.12 12.84
CA CYS A 161 18.86 8.50 13.80
C CYS A 161 19.69 9.65 13.26
N ARG A 162 20.09 9.56 12.00
CA ARG A 162 20.90 10.61 11.35
C ARG A 162 20.05 11.87 11.19
N HIS A 163 18.82 11.71 10.72
CA HIS A 163 17.80 12.75 10.67
C HIS A 163 16.46 12.20 11.17
N PHE A 164 15.83 12.92 12.08
CA PHE A 164 14.54 12.55 12.66
C PHE A 164 13.40 12.84 11.69
N PHE A 165 12.47 11.89 11.58
CA PHE A 165 11.24 12.02 10.79
C PHE A 165 10.02 11.96 11.71
N PRO A 166 9.02 12.85 11.56
CA PRO A 166 7.82 12.81 12.39
C PRO A 166 6.99 11.55 12.11
N VAL A 167 6.16 11.15 13.06
CA VAL A 167 5.28 9.95 12.97
C VAL A 167 4.45 9.95 11.69
N GLU A 168 3.90 11.09 11.29
CA GLU A 168 3.11 11.22 10.05
C GLU A 168 3.91 10.92 8.79
N PHE A 169 5.21 11.23 8.76
CA PHE A 169 6.08 10.82 7.67
C PHE A 169 6.28 9.30 7.65
N VAL A 170 6.52 8.70 8.82
CA VAL A 170 6.73 7.24 8.94
C VAL A 170 5.48 6.47 8.49
N LYS A 171 4.28 6.94 8.84
CA LYS A 171 3.01 6.36 8.36
C LYS A 171 2.89 6.43 6.83
N LYS A 172 3.15 7.61 6.24
CA LYS A 172 3.17 7.76 4.78
C LYS A 172 4.20 6.86 4.10
N TYR A 173 5.35 6.66 4.74
CA TYR A 173 6.36 5.73 4.26
C TYR A 173 5.84 4.29 4.23
N ILE A 174 5.16 3.85 5.30
CA ILE A 174 4.50 2.54 5.37
C ILE A 174 3.41 2.38 4.30
N ASP A 175 2.64 3.43 4.01
CA ASP A 175 1.66 3.42 2.91
C ASP A 175 2.32 3.18 1.55
N LEU A 176 3.48 3.80 1.30
CA LEU A 176 4.24 3.58 0.07
C LEU A 176 4.77 2.14 -0.01
N LEU A 177 5.30 1.60 1.09
CA LEU A 177 5.76 0.21 1.14
C LEU A 177 4.62 -0.76 0.80
N ALA A 178 3.44 -0.52 1.37
CA ALA A 178 2.26 -1.31 1.10
C ALA A 178 1.82 -1.27 -0.35
N ARG A 179 1.86 -0.09 -0.99
CA ARG A 179 1.55 0.07 -2.41
C ARG A 179 2.41 -0.84 -3.28
N TYR A 180 3.70 -0.92 -2.97
CA TYR A 180 4.64 -1.79 -3.66
C TYR A 180 4.71 -3.22 -3.10
N LYS A 181 3.71 -3.64 -2.31
CA LYS A 181 3.57 -5.00 -1.77
C LYS A 181 4.77 -5.43 -0.89
N MET A 182 5.49 -4.47 -0.30
CA MET A 182 6.51 -4.72 0.73
C MET A 182 5.82 -5.03 2.05
N ASN A 183 6.41 -5.93 2.85
CA ASN A 183 5.77 -6.43 4.08
C ASN A 183 6.67 -6.34 5.32
N SER A 184 7.89 -5.83 5.18
CA SER A 184 8.84 -5.68 6.28
C SER A 184 9.36 -4.25 6.34
N PHE A 185 9.30 -3.63 7.52
CA PHE A 185 9.83 -2.29 7.75
C PHE A 185 10.89 -2.38 8.84
N HIS A 186 12.14 -2.10 8.46
CA HIS A 186 13.25 -2.04 9.39
C HIS A 186 13.44 -0.60 9.82
N TRP A 187 13.02 -0.30 11.05
CA TRP A 187 13.12 1.02 11.62
C TRP A 187 14.37 1.15 12.49
N HIS A 188 15.37 1.90 12.00
CA HIS A 188 16.63 2.09 12.72
C HIS A 188 16.51 3.27 13.68
N LEU A 189 16.34 2.95 14.96
CA LEU A 189 15.92 3.87 16.03
C LEU A 189 17.05 4.41 16.90
N THR A 190 18.25 3.84 16.81
CA THR A 190 19.41 4.29 17.62
C THR A 190 20.69 4.26 16.81
N ASP A 191 21.49 5.33 16.90
CA ASP A 191 22.84 5.43 16.33
C ASP A 191 23.65 6.49 17.09
N ASP A 192 24.91 6.71 16.72
CA ASP A 192 25.80 7.66 17.40
C ASP A 192 25.23 9.09 17.41
N GLN A 193 24.51 9.48 16.35
CA GLN A 193 23.96 10.83 16.15
C GLN A 193 22.56 11.01 16.74
N GLY A 194 22.00 9.98 17.38
CA GLY A 194 20.83 10.14 18.22
C GLY A 194 20.09 8.86 18.59
N TRP A 195 19.36 8.96 19.71
CA TRP A 195 18.50 7.93 20.27
C TRP A 195 17.02 8.34 20.13
N ARG A 196 16.22 7.52 19.43
CA ARG A 196 14.87 7.92 18.98
C ARG A 196 13.71 7.26 19.72
N ILE A 197 13.95 6.40 20.70
CA ILE A 197 12.87 5.67 21.39
C ILE A 197 12.85 5.91 22.89
N GLU A 198 11.70 6.27 23.44
CA GLU A 198 11.55 6.43 24.88
C GLU A 198 11.70 5.11 25.65
N ILE A 199 12.61 5.10 26.63
CA ILE A 199 12.77 4.01 27.59
C ILE A 199 12.56 4.57 29.00
N LYS A 200 11.39 4.30 29.59
CA LYS A 200 10.98 4.87 30.89
C LYS A 200 11.99 4.65 32.03
N LYS A 201 12.71 3.53 32.02
CA LYS A 201 13.74 3.22 33.03
C LYS A 201 14.99 4.11 32.90
N TYR A 202 15.24 4.66 31.71
CA TYR A 202 16.47 5.38 31.37
C TYR A 202 16.14 6.70 30.65
N PRO A 203 15.56 7.70 31.34
CA PRO A 203 15.08 8.94 30.73
C PRO A 203 16.17 9.76 30.03
N LYS A 204 17.41 9.69 30.51
CA LYS A 204 18.58 10.36 29.90
C LYS A 204 18.83 9.96 28.44
N LEU A 205 18.38 8.78 28.01
CA LEU A 205 18.48 8.34 26.62
C LEU A 205 17.78 9.30 25.66
N THR A 206 16.63 9.85 26.06
CA THR A 206 15.84 10.78 25.23
C THR A 206 15.97 12.23 25.68
N GLU A 207 16.18 12.50 26.97
CA GLU A 207 16.43 13.87 27.45
C GLU A 207 17.74 14.44 26.90
N VAL A 208 18.77 13.60 26.77
CA VAL A 208 20.09 14.00 26.25
C VAL A 208 20.37 13.34 24.92
N GLY A 209 20.30 12.01 24.85
CA GLY A 209 20.72 11.24 23.66
C GLY A 209 19.86 11.47 22.41
N ALA A 210 18.67 12.07 22.52
CA ALA A 210 17.86 12.44 21.35
C ALA A 210 18.31 13.74 20.67
N TRP A 211 19.25 14.48 21.27
CA TRP A 211 19.63 15.81 20.82
C TRP A 211 21.13 15.90 20.55
N ARG A 212 21.49 16.73 19.57
CA ARG A 212 22.87 17.13 19.28
C ARG A 212 22.94 18.64 19.07
N SER A 213 24.08 19.24 19.40
CA SER A 213 24.30 20.69 19.31
C SER A 213 24.55 21.20 17.89
N GLY A 214 24.87 20.29 16.96
CA GLY A 214 25.15 20.63 15.56
C GLY A 214 25.26 19.39 14.69
N SER A 215 25.19 19.60 13.38
CA SER A 215 25.27 18.56 12.35
C SER A 215 26.46 18.80 11.42
N GLN A 216 27.04 17.72 10.91
CA GLN A 216 28.13 17.82 9.94
C GLN A 216 27.63 18.38 8.61
N ILE A 217 28.36 19.35 8.06
CA ILE A 217 28.10 19.92 6.74
C ILE A 217 28.97 19.20 5.71
N GLY A 218 28.31 18.50 4.78
CA GLY A 218 29.00 17.79 3.70
C GLY A 218 29.75 16.54 4.17
N PRO A 219 30.78 16.08 3.43
CA PRO A 219 31.46 14.82 3.72
C PRO A 219 32.30 14.88 5.00
N TYR A 220 32.45 13.73 5.66
CA TYR A 220 33.13 13.60 6.97
C TYR A 220 34.57 14.12 6.96
N SER A 221 35.25 14.05 5.81
CA SER A 221 36.62 14.55 5.64
C SER A 221 36.78 16.05 5.92
N ARG A 222 35.73 16.86 5.77
CA ARG A 222 35.80 18.31 6.00
C ARG A 222 35.79 18.66 7.49
N ARG A 223 35.18 17.80 8.32
CA ARG A 223 34.96 18.05 9.76
C ARG A 223 34.37 19.44 10.05
N GLU A 224 33.51 19.91 9.14
CA GLU A 224 32.74 21.14 9.28
C GLU A 224 31.40 20.80 9.91
N TYR A 225 30.99 21.59 10.91
CA TYR A 225 29.73 21.40 11.63
C TYR A 225 28.99 22.72 11.72
N ASP A 226 27.66 22.66 11.59
CA ASP A 226 26.81 23.76 12.01
C ASP A 226 26.70 23.81 13.55
N SER A 227 26.06 24.86 14.05
CA SER A 227 25.75 25.03 15.47
C SER A 227 24.24 25.03 15.71
N ILE A 228 23.47 24.31 14.89
CA ILE A 228 22.01 24.28 14.96
C ILE A 228 21.61 23.05 15.80
N PRO A 229 21.02 23.24 16.99
CA PRO A 229 20.52 22.13 17.79
C PRO A 229 19.50 21.31 16.98
N TYR A 230 19.67 20.00 16.97
CA TYR A 230 18.84 19.08 16.19
C TYR A 230 18.49 17.85 17.02
N GLY A 231 17.23 17.39 16.93
CA GLY A 231 16.82 16.19 17.65
C GLY A 231 15.34 15.87 17.55
N GLY A 232 14.92 14.96 18.40
CA GLY A 232 13.57 14.39 18.45
C GLY A 232 13.60 12.90 18.79
N PHE A 233 12.52 12.41 19.38
CA PHE A 233 12.31 11.01 19.71
C PHE A 233 10.82 10.67 19.65
N TYR A 234 10.52 9.38 19.62
CA TYR A 234 9.17 8.84 19.71
C TYR A 234 8.89 8.36 21.13
N THR A 235 7.72 8.73 21.64
CA THR A 235 7.20 8.15 22.89
C THR A 235 6.83 6.69 22.67
N GLN A 236 6.70 5.92 23.76
CA GLN A 236 6.24 4.53 23.64
C GLN A 236 4.85 4.42 23.01
N ASP A 237 4.00 5.42 23.21
CA ASP A 237 2.65 5.46 22.64
C ASP A 237 2.70 5.73 21.13
N GLN A 238 3.59 6.63 20.68
CA GLN A 238 3.82 6.85 19.24
C GLN A 238 4.41 5.62 18.55
N ILE A 239 5.35 4.90 19.21
CA ILE A 239 5.85 3.63 18.68
C ILE A 239 4.72 2.62 18.57
N ARG A 240 3.90 2.47 19.61
CA ARG A 240 2.75 1.56 19.58
C ARG A 240 1.77 1.94 18.47
N GLU A 241 1.47 3.23 18.33
CA GLU A 241 0.62 3.75 17.26
C GLU A 241 1.17 3.40 15.87
N VAL A 242 2.47 3.56 15.62
CA VAL A 242 3.08 3.20 14.32
C VAL A 242 3.08 1.68 14.10
N VAL A 243 3.34 0.89 15.15
CA VAL A 243 3.28 -0.57 15.07
C VAL A 243 1.85 -1.03 14.79
N GLU A 244 0.86 -0.47 15.48
CA GLU A 244 -0.56 -0.71 15.23
C GLU A 244 -0.95 -0.21 13.84
N TYR A 245 -0.45 0.92 13.37
CA TYR A 245 -0.71 1.41 12.02
C TYR A 245 -0.18 0.43 10.96
N ALA A 246 1.05 -0.08 11.16
CA ALA A 246 1.66 -1.08 10.29
C ALA A 246 0.94 -2.44 10.34
N ALA A 247 0.48 -2.86 11.53
CA ALA A 247 -0.14 -4.17 11.75
C ALA A 247 -1.66 -4.19 11.49
N ALA A 248 -2.37 -3.19 11.97
CA ALA A 248 -3.82 -3.15 12.03
C ALA A 248 -4.47 -2.63 10.76
N GLY A 249 -3.74 -1.98 9.87
CA GLY A 249 -4.43 -1.24 8.82
C GLY A 249 -5.52 -0.32 9.40
N THR A 250 -5.14 0.47 10.40
CA THR A 250 -6.00 1.52 10.96
C THR A 250 -5.91 2.82 10.17
N SER A 251 -5.03 2.88 9.16
CA SER A 251 -5.25 3.78 8.04
C SER A 251 -6.59 3.39 7.39
N PRO A 252 -7.48 4.33 7.01
CA PRO A 252 -8.53 4.03 6.03
C PRO A 252 -7.94 3.35 4.78
N TRP A 253 -6.61 3.52 4.62
CA TRP A 253 -5.80 3.03 3.53
C TRP A 253 -5.16 1.63 3.69
N CYS A 254 -5.45 0.83 4.73
CA CYS A 254 -5.13 -0.60 4.63
C CYS A 254 -5.79 -1.57 5.61
N PRO A 255 -5.75 -2.90 5.38
CA PRO A 255 -6.48 -3.90 6.15
C PRO A 255 -5.65 -4.75 7.12
N ARG A 256 -6.36 -5.38 8.06
CA ARG A 256 -5.96 -5.85 9.40
C ARG A 256 -5.10 -7.11 9.49
N SER A 257 -4.62 -7.66 8.37
CA SER A 257 -3.89 -8.95 8.34
C SER A 257 -2.40 -8.82 8.03
N ARG A 258 -1.86 -7.61 8.11
CA ARG A 258 -0.46 -7.33 7.82
C ARG A 258 0.44 -7.98 8.85
N CYS A 259 1.40 -8.76 8.37
CA CYS A 259 2.67 -8.96 9.06
C CYS A 259 2.61 -9.77 10.36
N ARG A 260 2.25 -11.06 10.30
CA ARG A 260 2.82 -12.04 11.27
C ARG A 260 4.34 -12.25 11.11
N GLY A 261 5.02 -11.44 10.29
CA GLY A 261 6.43 -11.58 9.94
C GLY A 261 7.24 -10.28 9.95
N MET A 262 6.77 -9.16 10.51
CA MET A 262 7.67 -8.02 10.75
C MET A 262 8.64 -8.40 11.87
N HIS A 263 9.83 -8.87 11.50
CA HIS A 263 10.91 -9.09 12.47
C HIS A 263 11.53 -7.73 12.82
N TRP A 264 11.28 -7.28 14.04
CA TRP A 264 12.01 -6.18 14.66
C TRP A 264 13.36 -6.72 15.13
N GLN A 265 14.46 -6.32 14.47
CA GLN A 265 15.78 -6.62 14.98
C GLN A 265 16.05 -5.78 16.23
N ARG A 266 16.19 -6.46 17.36
CA ARG A 266 16.59 -5.91 18.65
C ARG A 266 18.11 -5.94 18.73
N TRP A 267 18.76 -4.78 18.71
CA TRP A 267 20.19 -4.67 19.06
C TRP A 267 20.37 -4.29 20.54
N LEU A 268 21.49 -4.77 21.08
CA LEU A 268 21.86 -4.94 22.49
C LEU A 268 22.06 -3.63 23.27
N PRO A 269 22.00 -3.66 24.62
CA PRO A 269 22.20 -2.48 25.47
C PRO A 269 23.64 -1.96 25.39
N ILE A 270 23.79 -0.66 25.13
CA ILE A 270 25.06 0.06 25.27
C ILE A 270 25.27 0.38 26.76
N PRO A 271 26.35 -0.09 27.42
CA PRO A 271 26.69 0.34 28.77
C PRO A 271 27.40 1.70 28.74
N ASN A 272 26.97 2.60 29.62
CA ASN A 272 27.51 3.93 29.93
C ASN A 272 27.30 5.02 28.87
N LEU A 273 26.20 5.77 29.03
CA LEU A 273 25.97 7.04 28.35
C LEU A 273 26.57 8.17 29.19
N VAL A 274 27.74 8.65 28.79
CA VAL A 274 28.22 9.98 29.18
C VAL A 274 28.03 10.86 27.94
N ALA A 275 27.38 12.01 28.11
CA ALA A 275 27.26 12.99 27.02
C ALA A 275 28.67 13.41 26.57
N PRO A 276 28.97 13.49 25.26
CA PRO A 276 30.22 14.11 24.84
C PRO A 276 30.20 15.58 25.29
N GLU A 277 31.17 15.96 26.13
CA GLU A 277 31.41 17.37 26.43
C GLU A 277 31.69 18.09 25.10
N ALA A 278 31.05 19.24 24.91
CA ALA A 278 31.31 20.09 23.75
C ALA A 278 32.83 20.38 23.69
N PRO A 279 33.47 20.30 22.51
CA PRO A 279 34.88 20.63 22.41
C PRO A 279 35.07 22.08 22.86
N THR A 280 35.76 22.25 23.98
CA THR A 280 36.31 23.54 24.39
C THR A 280 37.35 23.95 23.35
N LYS A 281 37.26 25.21 22.91
CA LYS A 281 38.20 25.83 21.97
C LYS A 281 39.64 25.83 22.50
#